data_AF-A0A5M8RRG5-F1
#
_entry.id   AF-A0A5M8RRG5-F1
#
_cell.length_a   1.000
_cell.length_b   1.000
_cell.length_c   1.000
_cell.angle_alpha   90.00
_cell.angle_beta   90.00
_cell.angle_gamma   90.00
#
_symmetry.space_group_name_H-M   'P 1'
#
loop_
_entity.id
_entity.type
_entity.pdbx_description
1 polymer ?
#
loop_
_entity_poly.entity_id
_entity_poly.type
_entity_poly.pdbx_seq_one_letter_code
_entity_poly.pdbx_strand_id
1 'polypeptide(L)' 'MIGNAKLLSSSIKSLLTEPAGIQKAYENYTRLLIGPNSLPAFLWESVYLDREH' A
#
# COMPACT_ATOMS: atom_id res chain seq x y z
N MET A 1 20.23 -4.22 3.20
CA MET A 1 18.76 -4.44 3.18
C MET A 1 18.13 -4.76 4.55
N ILE A 2 18.89 -4.82 5.67
CA ILE A 2 18.34 -5.18 7.00
C ILE A 2 17.50 -4.07 7.68
N GLY A 3 17.75 -2.78 7.38
CA GLY A 3 17.09 -1.66 8.06
C GLY A 3 15.60 -1.50 7.77
N ASN A 4 15.18 -1.71 6.51
CA ASN A 4 13.80 -1.47 6.08
C ASN A 4 12.82 -2.50 6.66
N ALA A 5 13.22 -3.76 6.78
CA ALA A 5 12.36 -4.80 7.33
C ALA A 5 12.01 -4.54 8.80
N LYS A 6 12.97 -4.05 9.58
CA LYS A 6 12.77 -3.70 11.00
C LYS A 6 11.85 -2.49 11.16
N LEU A 7 12.00 -1.49 10.30
CA LEU A 7 11.11 -0.31 10.27
C LEU A 7 9.68 -0.69 9.88
N LEU A 8 9.51 -1.48 8.81
CA LEU A 8 8.20 -1.98 8.39
C LEU A 8 7.51 -2.78 9.49
N SER A 9 8.23 -3.70 10.15
CA SER A 9 7.69 -4.46 11.28
C SER A 9 7.23 -3.55 12.41
N SER A 10 7.96 -2.48 12.71
CA SER A 10 7.60 -1.53 13.77
C SER A 10 6.34 -0.74 13.40
N SER A 11 6.28 -0.25 12.16
CA SER A 11 5.12 0.49 11.65
C SER A 11 3.86 -0.38 11.60
N ILE A 12 3.97 -1.65 11.19
CA ILE A 12 2.85 -2.59 11.20
C ILE A 12 2.36 -2.83 12.62
N LYS A 13 3.26 -3.09 13.58
CA LYS A 13 2.88 -3.27 14.99
C LYS A 13 2.15 -2.03 15.54
N SER A 14 2.66 -0.83 15.23
CA SER A 14 2.03 0.43 15.64
C SER A 14 0.62 0.59 15.09
N LEU A 15 0.43 0.25 13.81
CA LEU A 15 -0.88 0.27 13.14
C LEU A 15 -1.88 -0.74 13.73
N LEU A 16 -1.40 -1.91 14.14
CA LEU A 16 -2.22 -2.96 14.77
C LEU A 16 -2.64 -2.62 16.20
N THR A 17 -1.86 -1.79 16.91
CA THR A 17 -2.20 -1.32 18.26
C THR A 17 -3.18 -0.16 18.29
N GLU A 18 -3.37 0.57 17.20
CA GLU A 18 -4.40 1.61 17.14
C GLU A 18 -5.78 0.98 16.86
N PRO A 19 -6.80 1.24 17.71
CA PRO A 19 -8.14 0.66 17.54
C PRO A 19 -8.78 0.96 16.18
N ALA A 20 -8.41 2.08 15.56
CA ALA A 20 -8.89 2.52 14.24
C ALA A 20 -7.82 2.36 13.13
N GLY A 21 -6.62 1.85 13.45
CA GLY A 21 -5.49 1.79 12.53
C GLY A 21 -5.76 0.92 11.31
N ILE A 22 -6.39 -0.24 11.52
CA ILE A 22 -6.82 -1.15 10.45
C ILE A 22 -7.83 -0.46 9.52
N GLN A 23 -8.82 0.22 10.08
CA GLN A 23 -9.88 0.87 9.29
C GLN A 23 -9.31 2.00 8.43
N LYS A 24 -8.44 2.83 9.02
CA LYS A 24 -7.72 3.89 8.29
C LYS A 24 -6.80 3.33 7.21
N ALA A 25 -6.14 2.20 7.46
CA ALA A 25 -5.33 1.52 6.46
C ALA A 25 -6.19 0.97 5.31
N TYR A 26 -7.36 0.42 5.61
CA TYR A 26 -8.31 -0.08 4.62
C TYR A 26 -8.89 1.05 3.75
N GLU A 27 -9.24 2.19 4.34
CA GLU A 27 -9.69 3.37 3.61
C GLU A 27 -8.60 3.90 2.66
N ASN A 28 -7.36 3.98 3.15
CA ASN A 28 -6.22 4.40 2.34
C ASN A 28 -5.93 3.42 1.20
N TYR A 29 -5.94 2.11 1.47
CA TYR A 29 -5.80 1.06 0.46
C TYR A 29 -6.88 1.19 -0.62
N THR A 30 -8.14 1.30 -0.20
CA THR A 30 -9.28 1.42 -1.11
C THR A 30 -9.16 2.68 -1.96
N ARG A 31 -8.82 3.83 -1.36
CA ARG A 31 -8.64 5.09 -2.07
C ARG A 31 -7.51 5.04 -3.10
N LEU A 32 -6.40 4.40 -2.75
CA LEU A 32 -5.19 4.39 -3.58
C LEU A 32 -5.22 3.33 -4.68
N LEU A 33 -5.97 2.24 -4.50
CA LEU A 33 -5.83 1.02 -5.32
C LEU A 33 -7.14 0.49 -5.92
N ILE A 34 -8.31 0.91 -5.41
CA ILE A 34 -9.62 0.38 -5.83
C ILE A 34 -10.57 1.49 -6.29
N GLY A 35 -10.50 2.66 -5.66
CA GLY A 35 -11.45 3.75 -5.84
C GLY A 35 -11.58 4.22 -7.29
N PRO A 36 -12.65 4.96 -7.62
CA PRO A 36 -12.96 5.39 -8.99
C PRO A 36 -11.94 6.39 -9.58
N ASN A 37 -10.98 6.85 -8.76
CA ASN A 37 -9.93 7.75 -9.18
C ASN A 37 -8.77 6.95 -9.80
N SER A 38 -8.12 7.50 -10.83
CA SER A 38 -6.95 6.84 -11.42
C SER A 38 -5.92 6.53 -10.35
N LEU A 39 -5.45 5.28 -10.33
CA LEU A 39 -4.47 4.85 -9.35
C LEU A 39 -3.18 5.67 -9.56
N PRO A 40 -2.61 6.29 -8.51
CA PRO A 40 -1.37 7.07 -8.63
C PRO A 40 -0.19 6.20 -9.10
N ALA A 41 -0.25 4.90 -8.83
CA ALA A 41 0.59 3.88 -9.44
C ALA A 41 -0.22 2.60 -9.55
N PHE A 42 -0.22 1.97 -10.73
CA PHE A 42 -0.84 0.67 -10.89
C PHE A 42 0.05 -0.38 -10.24
N LEU A 43 -0.48 -1.23 -9.36
CA LEU A 43 0.30 -2.31 -8.74
C LEU A 43 0.50 -3.53 -9.65
N TRP A 44 -0.02 -3.48 -10.88
CA TRP A 44 0.09 -4.57 -11.83
C TRP A 44 1.33 -4.38 -12.70
N GLU A 45 2.20 -5.39 -12.68
CA GLU A 45 3.37 -5.44 -13.56
C GLU A 45 2.98 -5.31 -15.04
N SER A 46 1.82 -5.85 -15.44
CA SER A 46 1.30 -5.73 -16.81
C SER A 46 1.16 -4.28 -17.28
N VAL A 47 0.84 -3.34 -16.39
CA VAL A 47 0.73 -1.92 -16.75
C VAL A 47 2.08 -1.30 -17.13
N TYR A 48 3.17 -1.83 -16.57
CA TYR A 48 4.52 -1.36 -16.88
C TYR A 48 5.17 -2.17 -18.01
N LEU A 49 4.80 -3.44 -18.17
CA LEU A 49 5.35 -4.34 -19.18
C LEU A 49 4.74 -4.14 -20.58
N ASP A 50 3.52 -3.61 -20.68
CA ASP A 50 2.84 -3.36 -21.97
C ASP A 50 3.45 -2.19 -22.76
N ARG A 51 4.43 -1.47 -22.19
CA ARG A 51 5.07 -0.30 -22.82
C ARG A 51 6.28 -0.65 -23.71
N GLU A 52 6.61 -1.93 -23.86
CA GLU A 52 7.78 -2.43 -24.63
C GLU A 52 7.47 -2.81 -26.10
N HIS A 53 6.36 -2.38 -26.70
CA HIS A 53 5.99 -2.74 -28.09
C HIS A 53 5.73 -1.55 -29.02
#